data_AF-A0A7R9Q655-F1
#
_entry.id   AF-A0A7R9Q655-F1
#
_cell.length_a   1.000
_cell.length_b   1.000
_cell.length_c   1.000
_cell.angle_alpha   90.00
_cell.angle_beta   90.00
_cell.angle_gamma   90.00
#
_symmetry.space_group_name_H-M   'P 1'
#
loop_
_entity.id
_entity.type
_entity.pdbx_description
1 polymer ?
#
loop_
_entity_poly.entity_id
_entity_poly.type
_entity_poly.pdbx_seq_one_letter_code
_entity_poly.pdbx_strand_id
1 'polypeptide(L)'
;MRRMFNECRLVHADLSEFNLLYNESMLYVIDVSQSVESDHPMALDFLRKDCTNVNEFFRKKSVPTMTTRELFDFITDPNINNENIDTYLEKCQQIAANRTDTESEEQHKVDEEVFKKVYIPQRLQEVANYEKDVSKEDKKEVFYKTITGLRDDLKGPTLIPSILDNKNEESDDSSDDDNSSQSQESNENKGYVHSSRPKDETTEEKKV
;
A
#
# COMPACT_ATOMS: atom_id res chain seq x y z
N MET A 1 15.22 2.26 -4.76
CA MET A 1 14.06 1.40 -5.08
C MET A 1 12.86 2.23 -5.56
N ARG A 2 12.26 3.11 -4.72
CA ARG A 2 11.09 3.95 -5.09
C ARG A 2 11.20 4.63 -6.46
N ARG A 3 12.34 5.27 -6.75
CA ARG A 3 12.58 5.95 -8.04
C ARG A 3 12.57 4.99 -9.23
N MET A 4 13.16 3.81 -9.09
CA MET A 4 13.15 2.79 -10.16
C MET A 4 11.72 2.32 -10.45
N PHE A 5 10.91 2.13 -9.41
CA PHE A 5 9.51 1.74 -9.57
C PHE A 5 8.64 2.87 -10.16
N ASN A 6 8.69 4.08 -9.61
CA ASN A 6 7.76 5.16 -9.98
C ASN A 6 8.22 6.00 -11.17
N GLU A 7 9.52 6.31 -11.27
CA GLU A 7 10.07 7.13 -12.38
C GLU A 7 10.40 6.23 -13.58
N CYS A 8 11.11 5.12 -13.35
CA CYS A 8 11.57 4.24 -14.43
C CYS A 8 10.54 3.16 -14.82
N ARG A 9 9.48 2.96 -14.03
CA ARG A 9 8.46 1.89 -14.23
C ARG A 9 9.05 0.49 -14.27
N LEU A 10 10.12 0.26 -13.50
CA LEU A 10 10.84 -1.01 -13.45
C LEU A 10 10.91 -1.57 -12.03
N VAL A 11 10.86 -2.89 -11.95
CA VAL A 11 11.25 -3.68 -10.78
C VAL A 11 12.55 -4.39 -11.13
N HIS A 12 13.54 -4.35 -10.23
CA HIS A 12 14.84 -4.94 -10.50
C HIS A 12 14.77 -6.47 -10.64
N ALA A 13 13.95 -7.11 -9.81
CA ALA A 13 13.67 -8.55 -9.76
C ALA A 13 14.79 -9.47 -9.27
N ASP A 14 15.96 -8.89 -9.00
CA ASP A 14 17.07 -9.59 -8.35
C ASP A 14 17.95 -8.61 -7.54
N LEU A 15 17.31 -7.61 -6.92
CA LEU A 15 18.06 -6.63 -6.13
C LEU A 15 18.55 -7.27 -4.83
N SER A 16 19.86 -7.19 -4.62
CA SER A 16 20.55 -7.66 -3.42
C SER A 16 21.87 -6.90 -3.25
N GLU A 17 22.57 -7.13 -2.16
CA GLU A 17 23.90 -6.56 -1.92
C GLU A 17 24.94 -6.93 -2.98
N PHE A 18 24.74 -8.03 -3.71
CA PHE A 18 25.63 -8.47 -4.78
C PHE A 18 25.51 -7.61 -6.04
N ASN A 19 24.36 -6.96 -6.24
CA ASN A 19 24.05 -6.11 -7.41
C ASN A 19 24.16 -4.62 -7.09
N LEU A 20 24.84 -4.28 -5.98
CA LEU A 20 25.12 -2.91 -5.56
C LEU A 20 26.63 -2.67 -5.52
N LEU A 21 27.10 -1.70 -6.32
CA LEU A 21 28.47 -1.20 -6.24
C LEU A 21 28.51 0.07 -5.39
N TYR A 22 29.50 0.16 -4.51
CA TYR A 22 29.75 1.36 -3.71
C TYR A 22 31.03 2.03 -4.18
N ASN A 23 30.94 3.28 -4.63
CA ASN A 23 32.09 4.08 -5.02
C ASN A 23 31.88 5.54 -4.62
N GLU A 24 32.88 6.17 -4.00
CA GLU A 24 32.85 7.59 -3.61
C GLU A 24 31.58 8.01 -2.84
N SER A 25 31.18 7.21 -1.85
CA SER A 25 29.96 7.45 -1.06
C SER A 25 28.64 7.42 -1.84
N MET A 26 28.68 6.91 -3.07
CA MET A 26 27.51 6.71 -3.93
C MET A 26 27.27 5.22 -4.17
N LEU A 27 25.99 4.85 -4.19
CA LEU A 27 25.53 3.51 -4.56
C LEU A 27 25.14 3.48 -6.03
N TYR A 28 25.65 2.50 -6.75
CA TYR A 28 25.34 2.22 -8.15
C TYR A 28 24.65 0.85 -8.23
N VAL A 29 23.47 0.83 -8.86
CA VAL A 29 22.71 -0.39 -9.11
C VAL A 29 23.13 -0.96 -10.46
N ILE A 30 23.49 -2.23 -10.50
CA ILE A 30 23.94 -2.94 -11.71
C ILE A 30 23.10 -4.19 -11.98
N ASP A 31 23.35 -4.87 -13.09
CA ASP A 31 22.67 -6.09 -13.51
C ASP A 31 21.14 -5.98 -13.60
N VAL A 32 20.67 -4.96 -14.34
CA VAL A 32 19.26 -4.74 -14.68
C VAL A 32 18.79 -5.61 -15.85
N SER A 33 19.55 -6.65 -16.21
CA SER A 33 19.27 -7.49 -17.38
C SER A 33 17.99 -8.33 -17.23
N GLN A 34 17.63 -8.66 -15.99
CA GLN A 34 16.43 -9.41 -15.61
C GLN A 34 15.30 -8.52 -15.07
N SER A 35 15.48 -7.19 -15.10
CA SER A 35 14.45 -6.26 -14.61
C SER A 35 13.18 -6.35 -15.45
N VAL A 36 12.03 -6.20 -14.80
CA VAL A 36 10.71 -6.29 -15.43
C VAL A 36 9.95 -4.97 -15.31
N GLU A 37 9.05 -4.72 -16.24
CA GLU A 37 8.11 -3.60 -16.15
C GLU A 37 7.18 -3.75 -14.95
N SER A 38 6.73 -2.63 -14.40
CA SER A 38 5.86 -2.60 -13.21
C SER A 38 4.50 -3.28 -13.42
N ASP A 39 4.07 -3.49 -14.67
CA ASP A 39 2.81 -4.14 -15.03
C ASP A 39 2.96 -5.64 -15.39
N HIS A 40 4.18 -6.17 -15.29
CA HIS A 40 4.43 -7.60 -15.47
C HIS A 40 3.65 -8.41 -14.40
N PRO A 41 3.04 -9.56 -14.71
CA PRO A 41 2.21 -10.32 -13.76
C PRO A 41 2.90 -10.64 -12.42
N MET A 42 4.21 -10.86 -12.46
CA MET A 42 5.04 -11.17 -11.29
C MET A 42 5.78 -9.95 -10.70
N ALA A 43 5.53 -8.73 -11.18
CA ALA A 43 6.29 -7.54 -10.78
C ALA A 43 6.27 -7.30 -9.27
N LEU A 44 5.10 -7.43 -8.63
CA LEU A 44 4.98 -7.22 -7.18
C LEU A 44 5.65 -8.33 -6.37
N ASP A 45 5.66 -9.57 -6.88
CA ASP A 45 6.34 -10.70 -6.22
C ASP A 45 7.86 -10.49 -6.21
N PHE A 46 8.39 -10.06 -7.37
CA PHE A 46 9.77 -9.67 -7.52
C PHE A 46 10.12 -8.47 -6.63
N LEU A 47 9.27 -7.45 -6.58
CA LEU A 47 9.48 -6.30 -5.72
C LEU A 47 9.49 -6.67 -4.23
N ARG A 48 8.62 -7.58 -3.79
CA ARG A 48 8.61 -8.10 -2.42
C ARG A 48 9.91 -8.84 -2.08
N LYS A 49 10.41 -9.65 -3.02
CA LYS A 49 11.70 -10.33 -2.86
C LYS A 49 12.86 -9.33 -2.75
N ASP A 50 12.89 -8.32 -3.63
CA ASP A 50 13.89 -7.24 -3.60
C ASP A 50 13.86 -6.50 -2.24
N CYS A 51 12.66 -6.16 -1.74
CA CYS A 51 12.49 -5.52 -0.42
C CYS A 51 13.02 -6.40 0.71
N THR A 52 12.72 -7.70 0.66
CA THR A 52 13.17 -8.67 1.67
C THR A 52 14.69 -8.75 1.71
N ASN A 53 15.35 -8.89 0.55
CA ASN A 53 16.80 -8.98 0.43
C ASN A 53 17.49 -7.72 1.00
N VAL A 54 16.99 -6.54 0.60
CA VAL A 54 17.54 -5.25 1.06
C VAL A 54 17.40 -5.10 2.57
N ASN A 55 16.21 -5.38 3.12
CA ASN A 55 15.98 -5.32 4.56
C ASN A 55 16.87 -6.31 5.32
N GLU A 56 16.99 -7.55 4.86
CA GLU A 56 17.85 -8.56 5.49
C GLU A 56 19.32 -8.11 5.54
N PHE A 57 19.84 -7.56 4.46
CA PHE A 57 21.22 -7.10 4.40
C PHE A 57 21.50 -6.03 5.45
N PHE A 58 20.66 -4.99 5.53
CA PHE A 58 20.85 -3.90 6.50
C PHE A 58 20.58 -4.33 7.93
N ARG A 59 19.61 -5.23 8.15
CA ARG A 59 19.33 -5.79 9.47
C ARG A 59 20.51 -6.60 10.02
N LYS A 60 21.20 -7.38 9.17
CA LYS A 60 22.46 -8.08 9.51
C LYS A 60 23.59 -7.12 9.89
N LYS A 61 23.48 -5.84 9.54
CA LYS A 61 24.43 -4.76 9.92
C LYS A 61 23.95 -3.93 11.11
N SER A 62 22.97 -4.43 11.87
CA SER A 62 22.41 -3.77 13.07
C SER A 62 21.78 -2.40 12.76
N VAL A 63 21.27 -2.22 11.54
CA VAL A 63 20.47 -1.05 11.18
C VAL A 63 19.01 -1.34 11.52
N PRO A 64 18.32 -0.48 12.29
CA PRO A 64 16.87 -0.57 12.47
C PRO A 64 16.21 -0.32 11.11
N THR A 65 15.63 -1.37 10.54
CA THR A 65 15.02 -1.34 9.20
C THR A 65 13.50 -1.32 9.31
N MET A 66 12.85 -0.80 8.28
CA MET A 66 11.41 -0.98 8.09
C MET A 66 11.07 -2.47 7.95
N THR A 67 9.79 -2.81 8.11
CA THR A 67 9.29 -4.13 7.73
C THR A 67 9.32 -4.29 6.20
N THR A 68 9.24 -5.53 5.71
CA THR A 68 9.13 -5.77 4.27
C THR A 68 7.90 -5.08 3.67
N ARG A 69 6.80 -5.08 4.43
CA ARG A 69 5.55 -4.46 4.02
C ARG A 69 5.66 -2.93 3.98
N GLU A 70 6.23 -2.32 5.02
CA GLU A 70 6.41 -0.87 5.07
C GLU A 70 7.28 -0.35 3.93
N LEU A 71 8.37 -1.04 3.63
CA LEU A 71 9.23 -0.68 2.50
C LEU A 71 8.48 -0.85 1.17
N PHE A 72 7.68 -1.90 1.03
CA PHE A 72 6.85 -2.14 -0.15
C PHE A 72 5.79 -1.04 -0.33
N ASP A 73 5.07 -0.69 0.74
CA ASP A 73 4.09 0.39 0.76
C ASP A 73 4.77 1.73 0.41
N PHE A 74 5.92 2.04 1.02
CA PHE A 74 6.73 3.22 0.68
C PHE A 74 7.12 3.27 -0.80
N ILE A 75 7.40 2.14 -1.44
CA ILE A 75 7.78 2.10 -2.85
C ILE A 75 6.56 2.26 -3.76
N THR A 76 5.43 1.64 -3.42
CA THR A 76 4.26 1.52 -4.29
C THR A 76 3.23 2.63 -4.11
N ASP A 77 3.22 3.34 -2.98
CA ASP A 77 2.24 4.39 -2.71
C ASP A 77 2.39 5.56 -3.70
N PRO A 78 1.35 5.86 -4.52
CA PRO A 78 1.38 6.96 -5.46
C PRO A 78 1.28 8.35 -4.78
N ASN A 79 0.88 8.42 -3.51
CA ASN A 79 0.63 9.68 -2.81
C ASN A 79 1.88 10.26 -2.13
N ILE A 80 3.00 9.53 -2.15
CA ILE A 80 4.28 10.04 -1.66
C ILE A 80 4.95 10.87 -2.78
N ASN A 81 5.16 12.15 -2.52
CA ASN A 81 5.73 13.12 -3.46
C ASN A 81 6.97 13.81 -2.86
N ASN A 82 7.65 14.66 -3.64
CA ASN A 82 8.87 15.32 -3.19
C ASN A 82 8.66 16.30 -2.02
N GLU A 83 7.43 16.73 -1.74
CA GLU A 83 7.12 17.64 -0.64
C GLU A 83 6.93 16.90 0.68
N ASN A 84 6.38 15.67 0.64
CA ASN A 84 6.05 14.90 1.83
C ASN A 84 7.01 13.72 2.11
N ILE A 85 7.88 13.36 1.17
CA ILE A 85 8.76 12.19 1.29
C ILE A 85 9.67 12.25 2.52
N ASP A 86 10.22 13.42 2.85
CA ASP A 86 11.11 13.57 4.00
C ASP A 86 10.35 13.33 5.32
N THR A 87 9.15 13.90 5.45
CA THR A 87 8.29 13.69 6.62
C THR A 87 7.82 12.24 6.75
N TYR A 88 7.58 11.56 5.63
CA TYR A 88 7.21 10.14 5.62
C TYR A 88 8.37 9.29 6.13
N LEU A 89 9.58 9.52 5.60
CA LEU A 89 10.78 8.78 5.99
C LEU A 89 11.14 8.99 7.46
N GLU A 90 10.98 10.21 7.97
CA GLU A 90 11.19 10.51 9.39
C GLU A 90 10.26 9.68 10.28
N LYS A 91 8.95 9.64 9.98
CA LYS A 91 8.00 8.81 10.73
C LYS A 91 8.35 7.32 10.63
N CYS A 92 8.68 6.81 9.45
CA CYS A 92 9.11 5.41 9.28
C CYS A 92 10.35 5.08 10.11
N GLN A 93 11.33 6.00 10.17
CA GLN A 93 12.53 5.83 10.96
C GLN A 93 12.22 5.80 12.47
N GLN A 94 11.33 6.67 12.95
CA GLN A 94 10.90 6.68 14.35
C GLN A 94 10.19 5.36 14.72
N ILE A 95 9.28 4.90 13.88
CA ILE A 95 8.56 3.63 14.07
C ILE A 95 9.55 2.45 14.09
N ALA A 96 10.50 2.41 13.14
CA ALA A 96 11.52 1.36 13.08
C ALA A 96 12.46 1.37 14.31
N ALA A 97 12.80 2.56 14.82
CA ALA A 97 13.65 2.69 16.00
C ALA A 97 12.95 2.23 17.30
N ASN A 98 11.64 2.44 17.41
CA ASN A 98 10.87 2.09 18.60
C ASN A 98 10.56 0.59 18.74
N ARG A 99 10.81 -0.22 17.69
CA ARG A 99 10.46 -1.66 17.62
C ARG A 99 11.40 -2.61 18.37
N THR A 100 12.22 -2.17 19.31
CA THR A 100 13.29 -2.99 19.90
C THR A 100 12.80 -4.29 20.59
N ASP A 101 13.06 -5.40 19.89
CA ASP A 101 13.48 -6.78 20.19
C ASP A 101 12.77 -7.77 21.16
N THR A 102 11.82 -7.44 22.05
CA THR A 102 11.44 -8.46 23.08
C THR A 102 10.06 -9.11 23.01
N GLU A 103 8.98 -8.48 22.52
CA GLU A 103 7.63 -9.07 22.64
C GLU A 103 6.85 -9.15 21.32
N SER A 104 7.31 -8.50 20.24
CA SER A 104 6.60 -8.47 18.95
C SER A 104 7.31 -9.21 17.81
N GLU A 105 8.47 -9.83 18.04
CA GLU A 105 9.23 -10.46 16.95
C GLU A 105 8.53 -11.65 16.31
N GLU A 106 7.89 -12.51 17.10
CA GLU A 106 7.24 -13.72 16.57
C GLU A 106 6.02 -13.34 15.73
N GLN A 107 5.18 -12.45 16.25
CA GLN A 107 4.03 -11.94 15.51
C GLN A 107 4.48 -11.24 14.23
N HIS A 108 5.51 -10.40 14.31
CA HIS A 108 6.05 -9.70 13.15
C HIS A 108 6.63 -10.65 12.10
N LYS A 109 7.30 -11.74 12.51
CA LYS A 109 7.78 -12.78 11.60
C LYS A 109 6.61 -13.49 10.92
N VAL A 110 5.54 -13.78 11.65
CA VAL A 110 4.32 -14.37 11.08
C VAL A 110 3.70 -13.43 10.06
N ASP A 111 3.54 -12.16 10.40
CA ASP A 111 2.92 -11.16 9.51
C ASP A 111 3.77 -10.94 8.24
N GLU A 112 5.09 -10.91 8.35
CA GLU A 112 5.98 -10.85 7.19
C GLU A 112 5.87 -12.09 6.31
N GLU A 113 5.80 -13.29 6.89
CA GLU A 113 5.65 -14.54 6.14
C GLU A 113 4.27 -14.67 5.48
N VAL A 114 3.22 -14.18 6.14
CA VAL A 114 1.89 -14.04 5.54
C VAL A 114 1.98 -13.10 4.35
N PHE A 115 2.55 -11.90 4.54
CA PHE A 115 2.68 -10.90 3.48
C PHE A 115 3.45 -11.41 2.25
N LYS A 116 4.47 -12.25 2.43
CA LYS A 116 5.21 -12.86 1.30
C LYS A 116 4.37 -13.84 0.47
N LYS A 117 3.35 -14.47 1.06
CA LYS A 117 2.53 -15.51 0.43
C LYS A 117 1.20 -15.00 -0.12
N VAL A 118 0.70 -13.86 0.37
CA VAL A 118 -0.57 -13.30 -0.09
C VAL A 118 -0.48 -12.90 -1.57
N TYR A 119 -1.53 -13.20 -2.35
CA TYR A 119 -1.68 -12.63 -3.68
C TYR A 119 -2.17 -11.18 -3.59
N ILE A 120 -1.41 -10.25 -4.17
CA ILE A 120 -1.77 -8.83 -4.20
C ILE A 120 -2.12 -8.47 -5.65
N PRO A 121 -3.40 -8.19 -5.96
CA PRO A 121 -3.79 -7.79 -7.31
C PRO A 121 -3.17 -6.44 -7.67
N GLN A 122 -2.67 -6.34 -8.91
CA GLN A 122 -2.07 -5.09 -9.40
C GLN A 122 -3.13 -4.10 -9.86
N ARG A 123 -4.20 -4.63 -10.46
CA ARG A 123 -5.32 -3.85 -11.00
C ARG A 123 -6.58 -4.20 -10.25
N LEU A 124 -7.46 -3.21 -10.08
CA LEU A 124 -8.78 -3.43 -9.48
C LEU A 124 -9.63 -4.47 -10.24
N GLN A 125 -9.35 -4.68 -11.53
CA GLN A 125 -10.01 -5.70 -12.36
C GLN A 125 -9.69 -7.14 -11.93
N GLU A 126 -8.56 -7.36 -11.25
CA GLU A 126 -8.12 -8.68 -10.78
C GLU A 126 -8.72 -9.03 -9.41
N VAL A 127 -9.39 -8.07 -8.75
CA VAL A 127 -9.99 -8.25 -7.44
C VAL A 127 -11.28 -9.08 -7.59
N ALA A 128 -11.21 -10.36 -7.25
CA ALA A 128 -12.33 -11.28 -7.42
C ALA A 128 -13.52 -10.98 -6.49
N ASN A 129 -13.26 -10.65 -5.21
CA ASN A 129 -14.29 -10.59 -4.16
C ASN A 129 -14.38 -9.19 -3.52
N TYR A 130 -14.46 -8.14 -4.33
CA TYR A 130 -14.49 -6.76 -3.83
C TYR A 130 -15.66 -6.47 -2.87
N GLU A 131 -16.82 -7.13 -3.04
CA GLU A 131 -17.98 -6.95 -2.15
C GLU A 131 -17.66 -7.34 -0.69
N LYS A 132 -16.92 -8.44 -0.51
CA LYS A 132 -16.48 -8.92 0.81
C LYS A 132 -15.42 -8.03 1.42
N ASP A 133 -14.51 -7.52 0.59
CA ASP A 133 -13.46 -6.61 1.03
C ASP A 133 -14.05 -5.28 1.53
N VAL A 134 -15.10 -4.77 0.85
CA VAL A 134 -15.79 -3.53 1.24
C VAL A 134 -16.67 -3.71 2.48
N SER A 135 -17.34 -4.85 2.63
CA SER A 135 -18.19 -5.11 3.81
C SER A 135 -17.39 -5.41 5.08
N LYS A 136 -16.08 -5.66 4.96
CA LYS A 136 -15.17 -6.07 6.05
C LYS A 136 -15.69 -7.29 6.85
N GLU A 137 -16.51 -8.14 6.23
CA GLU A 137 -17.16 -9.30 6.87
C GLU A 137 -16.15 -10.27 7.51
N ASP A 138 -15.00 -10.47 6.87
CA ASP A 138 -13.97 -11.42 7.31
C ASP A 138 -12.91 -10.79 8.25
N LYS A 139 -12.98 -9.49 8.55
CA LYS A 139 -11.90 -8.71 9.21
C LYS A 139 -10.50 -8.93 8.58
N LYS A 140 -10.44 -9.41 7.33
CA LYS A 140 -9.19 -9.63 6.62
C LYS A 140 -8.65 -8.31 6.12
N GLU A 141 -7.34 -8.20 6.21
CA GLU A 141 -6.64 -7.04 5.69
C GLU A 141 -6.60 -7.05 4.17
N VAL A 142 -6.86 -5.88 3.60
CA VAL A 142 -6.87 -5.65 2.15
C VAL A 142 -5.53 -5.06 1.73
N PHE A 143 -4.71 -5.85 1.02
CA PHE A 143 -3.32 -5.48 0.70
C PHE A 143 -3.17 -4.60 -0.54
N TYR A 144 -4.15 -4.58 -1.45
CA TYR A 144 -4.07 -3.78 -2.68
C TYR A 144 -4.44 -2.30 -2.47
N LYS A 145 -4.82 -1.90 -1.24
CA LYS A 145 -5.25 -0.52 -0.94
C LYS A 145 -4.16 0.52 -1.25
N THR A 146 -2.91 0.26 -0.86
CA THR A 146 -1.79 1.18 -1.06
C THR A 146 -1.47 1.35 -2.54
N ILE A 147 -1.40 0.24 -3.28
CA ILE A 147 -1.10 0.21 -4.71
C ILE A 147 -2.16 0.96 -5.51
N THR A 148 -3.42 0.80 -5.13
CA THR A 148 -4.56 1.43 -5.81
C THR A 148 -4.84 2.85 -5.31
N GLY A 149 -4.14 3.31 -4.27
CA GLY A 149 -4.35 4.61 -3.66
C GLY A 149 -5.73 4.77 -3.00
N LEU A 150 -6.33 3.67 -2.52
CA LEU A 150 -7.62 3.67 -1.83
C LEU A 150 -7.47 3.91 -0.33
N ARG A 151 -8.52 4.45 0.30
CA ARG A 151 -8.62 4.55 1.77
C ARG A 151 -8.84 3.18 2.40
N ASP A 152 -8.66 3.10 3.72
CA ASP A 152 -8.93 1.87 4.49
C ASP A 152 -10.38 1.37 4.42
N ASP A 153 -11.31 2.26 4.06
CA ASP A 153 -12.72 1.93 3.84
C ASP A 153 -13.04 1.55 2.39
N LEU A 154 -12.08 1.59 1.47
CA LEU A 154 -12.24 1.33 0.03
C LEU A 154 -13.27 2.25 -0.68
N LYS A 155 -13.84 3.23 0.02
CA LYS A 155 -14.90 4.15 -0.45
C LYS A 155 -14.37 5.40 -1.16
N GLY A 156 -13.09 5.44 -1.54
CA GLY A 156 -12.53 6.55 -2.30
C GLY A 156 -11.01 6.64 -2.24
N PRO A 157 -10.42 7.63 -2.93
CA PRO A 157 -8.97 7.80 -2.99
C PRO A 157 -8.43 8.39 -1.69
N THR A 158 -7.24 7.95 -1.35
CA THR A 158 -6.37 8.53 -0.33
C THR A 158 -5.61 9.70 -0.93
N LEU A 159 -5.54 10.83 -0.21
CA LEU A 159 -4.84 12.04 -0.68
C LEU A 159 -3.45 12.19 -0.04
N ILE A 160 -3.27 11.59 1.14
CA ILE A 160 -2.06 11.68 1.96
C ILE A 160 -1.76 10.25 2.43
N PRO A 161 -0.49 9.80 2.37
CA PRO A 161 -0.11 8.48 2.86
C PRO A 161 -0.62 8.22 4.28
N SER A 162 -1.11 7.01 4.57
CA SER A 162 -1.77 6.68 5.86
C SER A 162 -0.91 6.98 7.08
N ILE A 163 0.42 6.88 6.97
CA ILE A 163 1.39 7.22 8.03
C ILE A 163 1.39 8.72 8.37
N LEU A 164 1.07 9.58 7.41
CA LEU A 164 1.04 11.02 7.57
C LEU A 164 -0.35 11.55 7.95
N ASP A 165 -1.40 10.73 7.86
CA ASP A 165 -2.75 11.13 8.26
C ASP A 165 -2.86 11.13 9.80
N ASN A 166 -2.72 12.31 10.39
CA ASN A 166 -2.77 12.51 11.85
C ASN A 166 -4.16 12.20 12.47
N LYS A 167 -5.17 11.82 11.67
CA LYS A 167 -6.49 11.45 12.19
C LYS A 167 -6.54 10.12 12.92
N ASN A 168 -5.52 9.26 12.78
CA ASN A 168 -5.46 7.97 13.45
C ASN A 168 -4.84 8.01 14.86
N GLU A 169 -4.41 9.17 15.36
CA GLU A 169 -3.88 9.29 16.74
C GLU A 169 -4.98 9.49 17.81
N GLU A 170 -6.27 9.54 17.44
CA GLU A 170 -7.40 9.72 18.38
C GLU A 170 -8.41 8.55 18.42
N SER A 171 -8.06 7.34 17.95
CA SER A 171 -9.00 6.20 17.93
C SER A 171 -8.51 4.93 18.63
N ASP A 172 -7.71 5.08 19.68
CA ASP A 172 -7.42 4.02 20.66
C ASP A 172 -7.86 4.48 22.05
N ASP A 173 -9.18 4.56 22.27
CA ASP A 173 -9.87 4.21 23.53
C ASP A 173 -11.37 4.57 23.41
N SER A 174 -12.22 3.57 23.17
CA SER A 174 -13.56 3.54 23.74
C SER A 174 -14.18 2.16 23.57
N SER A 175 -14.01 1.37 24.63
CA SER A 175 -15.01 0.48 25.25
C SER A 175 -16.29 0.15 24.47
N ASP A 176 -16.52 -1.16 24.36
CA ASP A 176 -17.83 -1.80 24.20
C ASP A 176 -18.90 -1.08 25.03
N ASP A 177 -19.94 -0.59 24.37
CA ASP A 177 -21.26 -0.40 25.00
C ASP A 177 -22.35 -0.75 23.98
N ASP A 178 -22.83 -1.98 24.10
CA ASP A 178 -24.11 -2.45 23.60
C ASP A 178 -25.22 -1.52 24.10
N ASN A 179 -25.93 -0.85 23.18
CA ASN A 179 -27.28 -0.42 23.50
C ASN A 179 -28.21 -0.56 22.30
N SER A 180 -29.03 -1.61 22.36
CA SER A 180 -30.16 -1.81 21.47
C SER A 180 -31.17 -0.68 21.65
N SER A 181 -31.52 0.00 20.57
CA SER A 181 -32.78 0.74 20.52
C SER A 181 -33.34 0.74 19.10
N GLN A 182 -34.43 -0.02 18.94
CA GLN A 182 -35.31 0.04 17.79
C GLN A 182 -35.87 1.45 17.62
N SER A 183 -35.80 2.02 16.42
CA SER A 183 -36.80 2.99 15.96
C SER A 183 -36.82 3.12 14.43
N GLN A 184 -37.87 2.51 13.88
CA GLN A 184 -38.75 2.93 12.80
C GLN A 184 -38.18 3.53 11.49
N GLU A 185 -38.55 2.82 10.42
CA GLU A 185 -38.51 3.13 9.01
C GLU A 185 -38.88 4.58 8.65
N SER A 186 -38.06 5.19 7.80
CA SER A 186 -38.53 6.16 6.81
C SER A 186 -37.81 5.89 5.47
N ASN A 187 -38.59 5.39 4.51
CA ASN A 187 -38.19 5.10 3.14
C ASN A 187 -37.93 6.41 2.38
N GLU A 188 -36.67 6.77 2.13
CA GLU A 188 -36.30 7.67 1.04
C GLU A 188 -35.43 6.92 0.01
N ASN A 189 -36.12 6.46 -1.03
CA ASN A 189 -35.60 5.71 -2.15
C ASN A 189 -34.75 6.63 -3.06
N LYS A 190 -33.45 6.80 -2.76
CA LYS A 190 -32.49 7.46 -3.68
C LYS A 190 -31.88 6.41 -4.60
N GLY A 191 -32.58 6.16 -5.70
CA GLY A 191 -32.13 5.29 -6.78
C GLY A 191 -30.83 5.78 -7.43
N TYR A 192 -29.98 4.81 -7.75
CA TYR A 192 -28.76 4.95 -8.54
C TYR A 192 -29.04 5.63 -9.88
N VAL A 193 -28.41 6.79 -10.15
CA VAL A 193 -28.54 7.51 -11.42
C VAL A 193 -27.52 6.96 -12.41
N HIS A 194 -27.99 6.22 -13.40
CA HIS A 194 -27.17 5.66 -14.48
C HIS A 194 -26.59 6.80 -15.33
N SER A 195 -25.27 6.86 -15.50
CA SER A 195 -24.55 7.89 -16.30
C SER A 195 -24.67 7.72 -17.82
N SER A 196 -25.61 6.90 -18.29
CA SER A 196 -25.78 6.59 -19.70
C SER A 196 -26.53 7.71 -20.42
N ARG A 197 -26.04 8.08 -21.61
CA ARG A 197 -26.69 9.04 -22.51
C ARG A 197 -28.12 8.57 -22.86
N PRO A 198 -29.17 9.38 -22.64
CA PRO A 198 -30.53 9.05 -23.06
C PRO A 198 -30.60 8.84 -24.58
N LYS A 199 -31.43 7.89 -25.03
CA LYS A 199 -31.48 7.44 -26.43
C LYS A 199 -31.85 8.54 -27.45
N ASP A 200 -32.40 9.66 -27.00
CA ASP A 200 -32.98 10.69 -27.88
C ASP A 200 -32.29 12.07 -27.80
N GLU A 201 -31.12 12.16 -27.15
CA GLU A 201 -30.38 13.44 -27.06
C GLU A 201 -29.55 13.71 -28.32
N THR A 202 -29.80 14.83 -28.99
CA THR A 202 -29.07 15.23 -30.21
C THR A 202 -27.77 15.99 -29.87
N THR A 203 -26.76 15.91 -30.74
CA THR A 203 -25.41 16.45 -30.51
C THR A 203 -25.32 17.97 -30.26
N GLU A 204 -26.38 18.73 -30.53
CA GLU A 204 -26.42 20.19 -30.39
C GLU A 204 -26.85 20.64 -28.99
N GLU A 205 -27.49 19.78 -28.19
CA GLU A 205 -28.13 20.17 -26.92
C GLU A 205 -27.14 20.24 -25.73
N LYS A 206 -25.90 19.78 -25.91
CA LYS A 206 -24.86 19.76 -24.86
C LYS A 206 -23.92 20.99 -24.88
N LYS A 207 -24.36 22.11 -25.46
CA LYS A 207 -23.66 23.40 -25.37
C LYS A 207 -24.49 24.39 -24.55
N VAL A 208 -24.51 24.19 -23.24
CA VAL A 208 -24.75 25.25 -22.24
C VAL A 208 -23.82 25.02 -21.07
#